data_AF-A0A1S9PBD5-F1
#
_entry.id   AF-A0A1S9PBD5-F1
#
_cell.length_a   1.000
_cell.length_b   1.000
_cell.length_c   1.000
_cell.angle_alpha   90.00
_cell.angle_beta   90.00
_cell.angle_gamma   90.00
#
_symmetry.space_group_name_H-M   'P 1'
#
loop_
_entity.id
_entity.type
_entity.pdbx_description
1 polymer ?
#
loop_
_entity_poly.entity_id
_entity_poly.type
_entity_poly.pdbx_seq_one_letter_code
_entity_poly.pdbx_strand_id
1 'polypeptide(L)' 'MTLYEFEALNLNEKADAVWRGAFLADREEDGRRIQLYSLPGCYVEVFYDTEANKIVEFRAFSNTQRLAPYLAQINFI' A
#
# COMPACT_ATOMS: atom_id res chain seq x y z
N MET A 1 0.40 -0.66 14.66
CA MET A 1 1.11 -1.54 13.73
C MET A 1 2.30 -0.81 13.16
N THR A 2 3.49 -1.26 13.53
CA THR A 2 4.77 -0.87 12.97
C THR A 2 5.05 -1.65 11.68
N LEU A 3 6.07 -1.23 10.93
CA LEU A 3 6.56 -1.95 9.76
C LEU A 3 6.89 -3.42 10.06
N TYR A 4 7.60 -3.69 11.17
CA TYR A 4 8.02 -5.04 11.55
C TYR A 4 6.83 -5.94 11.90
N GLU A 5 5.83 -5.40 12.61
CA GLU A 5 4.59 -6.12 12.91
C GLU A 5 3.83 -6.48 11.64
N PHE A 6 3.76 -5.57 10.66
CA PHE A 6 3.12 -5.85 9.37
C PHE A 6 3.85 -6.93 8.59
N GLU A 7 5.19 -6.90 8.55
CA GLU A 7 5.97 -7.89 7.81
C GLU A 7 5.86 -9.32 8.38
N ALA A 8 5.58 -9.44 9.69
CA ALA A 8 5.37 -10.72 10.35
C ALA A 8 4.00 -11.37 10.06
N LEU A 9 3.05 -10.62 9.49
CA LEU A 9 1.71 -11.12 9.16
C LEU A 9 1.73 -12.07 7.97
N ASN A 10 0.82 -13.03 7.95
CA ASN A 10 0.55 -13.83 6.76
C ASN A 10 -0.24 -13.04 5.71
N LEU A 11 -0.41 -13.58 4.51
CA LEU A 11 -1.04 -12.87 3.38
C LEU A 11 -2.47 -12.38 3.69
N ASN A 12 -3.29 -13.22 4.34
CA ASN A 12 -4.66 -12.85 4.67
C ASN A 12 -4.69 -11.77 5.74
N GLU A 13 -3.82 -11.86 6.73
CA GLU A 13 -3.68 -10.84 7.77
C GLU A 13 -3.16 -9.52 7.22
N LYS A 14 -2.20 -9.55 6.27
CA LYS A 14 -1.73 -8.36 5.55
C LYS A 14 -2.87 -7.68 4.79
N ALA A 15 -3.67 -8.46 4.05
CA ALA A 15 -4.83 -7.93 3.34
C ALA A 15 -5.85 -7.30 4.29
N ASP A 16 -6.23 -8.00 5.37
CA ASP A 16 -7.17 -7.50 6.37
C ASP A 16 -6.64 -6.22 7.07
N ALA A 17 -5.34 -6.17 7.37
CA ALA A 17 -4.71 -5.00 7.97
C ALA A 17 -4.73 -3.79 7.01
N VAL A 18 -4.41 -3.99 5.73
CA VAL A 18 -4.48 -2.94 4.70
C VAL A 18 -5.90 -2.43 4.51
N TRP A 19 -6.89 -3.31 4.45
CA TRP A 19 -8.30 -2.95 4.27
C TRP A 19 -8.87 -2.13 5.43
N ARG A 20 -8.31 -2.28 6.64
CA ARG A 20 -8.63 -1.43 7.80
C ARG A 20 -7.86 -0.11 7.82
N GLY A 21 -6.84 0.05 6.97
CA GLY A 21 -6.07 1.28 6.82
C GLY A 21 -6.84 2.36 6.05
N ALA A 22 -6.23 3.54 5.97
CA ALA A 22 -6.75 4.63 5.15
C ALA A 22 -6.15 4.58 3.75
N PHE A 23 -6.99 4.45 2.72
CA PHE A 23 -6.55 4.61 1.34
C PHE A 23 -6.10 6.06 1.11
N LEU A 24 -4.90 6.25 0.57
CA LEU A 24 -4.34 7.58 0.31
C LEU A 24 -4.40 7.96 -1.17
N ALA A 25 -3.96 7.06 -2.03
CA ALA A 25 -3.87 7.27 -3.47
C ALA A 25 -3.60 5.93 -4.16
N ASP A 26 -3.73 5.90 -5.48
CA ASP A 26 -3.21 4.81 -6.30
C ASP A 26 -2.44 5.35 -7.49
N ARG A 27 -1.62 4.53 -8.11
CA ARG A 27 -0.94 4.88 -9.36
C ARG A 27 -0.93 3.68 -10.28
N GLU A 28 -0.92 3.95 -11.57
CA GLU A 28 -0.69 2.92 -12.58
C GLU A 28 0.78 2.94 -12.97
N GLU A 29 1.42 1.77 -12.96
CA GLU A 29 2.81 1.58 -13.38
C GLU A 29 2.92 0.24 -14.10
N ASP A 30 3.41 0.25 -15.34
CA ASP A 30 3.61 -0.95 -16.17
C ASP A 30 2.37 -1.87 -16.25
N GLY A 31 1.18 -1.28 -16.39
CA GLY A 31 -0.10 -2.01 -16.47
C GLY A 31 -0.59 -2.57 -15.12
N ARG A 32 0.11 -2.30 -14.02
CA ARG A 32 -0.28 -2.69 -12.67
C ARG A 32 -0.83 -1.49 -11.92
N ARG A 33 -1.84 -1.74 -11.09
CA ARG A 33 -2.36 -0.74 -10.17
C ARG A 33 -1.67 -0.89 -8.83
N ILE A 34 -1.04 0.17 -8.36
CA ILE A 34 -0.35 0.20 -7.08
C ILE A 34 -1.13 1.12 -6.15
N GLN A 35 -1.79 0.53 -5.16
CA GLN A 35 -2.63 1.26 -4.20
C GLN A 35 -1.84 1.53 -2.93
N LEU A 36 -1.85 2.77 -2.47
CA LEU A 36 -1.17 3.22 -1.26
C LEU A 36 -2.14 3.35 -0.10
N TYR A 37 -1.83 2.69 1.01
CA TYR A 37 -2.57 2.75 2.25
C TYR A 37 -1.71 3.28 3.39
N SER A 38 -2.32 4.08 4.26
CA SER A 38 -1.77 4.52 5.52
C SER A 38 -2.26 3.62 6.64
N LEU A 39 -1.31 3.10 7.41
CA LEU A 39 -1.55 2.37 8.66
C LEU A 39 -0.95 3.19 9.81
N PRO A 40 -1.32 2.93 11.08
CA PRO A 40 -0.92 3.78 12.19
C PRO A 40 0.59 4.00 12.38
N GLY A 41 1.45 3.11 11.87
CA GLY A 41 2.90 3.19 12.01
C GLY A 41 3.69 2.90 10.74
N CYS A 42 3.03 2.78 9.59
CA CYS A 42 3.69 2.57 8.29
C CYS A 42 2.73 2.87 7.13
N TYR A 43 3.27 2.91 5.93
CA TYR A 43 2.55 2.93 4.67
C TYR A 43 2.71 1.59 3.97
N VAL A 44 1.70 1.19 3.19
CA VAL A 44 1.73 -0.06 2.43
C VAL A 44 1.28 0.18 0.99
N GLU A 45 2.13 -0.25 0.06
CA GLU A 45 1.78 -0.41 -1.34
C GLU A 45 1.19 -1.81 -1.57
N VAL A 46 0.03 -1.87 -2.18
CA VAL A 46 -0.60 -3.09 -2.69
C VAL A 46 -0.41 -3.11 -4.19
N PHE A 47 0.35 -4.08 -4.68
CA PHE A 47 0.54 -4.30 -6.10
C PHE A 47 -0.56 -5.19 -6.61
N TYR A 48 -1.48 -4.62 -7.38
CA TYR A 48 -2.61 -5.31 -7.96
C TYR A 48 -2.40 -5.47 -9.47
N ASP A 49 -2.44 -6.72 -9.92
CA ASP A 49 -2.42 -7.09 -11.32
C ASP A 49 -3.85 -7.07 -11.84
N THR A 50 -4.12 -6.10 -12.72
CA THR A 50 -5.44 -5.84 -13.29
C THR A 50 -5.83 -6.90 -14.32
N GLU A 51 -4.87 -7.48 -15.04
CA GLU A 51 -5.11 -8.53 -16.03
C GLU A 51 -5.45 -9.86 -15.35
N ALA A 52 -4.71 -10.22 -14.30
CA ALA A 52 -4.92 -11.44 -13.53
C ALA A 52 -5.95 -11.29 -12.40
N ASN A 53 -6.47 -10.07 -12.16
CA ASN A 53 -7.40 -9.73 -11.09
C ASN A 53 -6.94 -10.27 -9.72
N LYS A 54 -5.69 -9.99 -9.35
CA LYS A 54 -5.11 -10.49 -8.08
C LYS A 54 -4.08 -9.55 -7.48
N ILE A 55 -3.98 -9.61 -6.15
CA ILE A 55 -2.87 -8.97 -5.43
C ILE A 55 -1.61 -9.82 -5.65
N VAL A 56 -0.54 -9.17 -6.07
CA VAL A 56 0.77 -9.80 -6.35
C VAL A 56 1.72 -9.62 -5.18
N GLU A 57 1.73 -8.43 -4.58
CA GLU A 57 2.69 -8.08 -3.53
C GLU A 57 2.11 -7.04 -2.56
N PHE A 58 2.53 -7.13 -1.31
CA PHE A 58 2.41 -6.05 -0.32
C PHE A 58 3.81 -5.55 0.01
N ARG A 59 4.01 -4.24 -0.05
CA ARG A 59 5.28 -3.61 0.31
C ARG A 59 5.05 -2.54 1.35
N ALA A 60 5.48 -2.81 2.57
CA ALA A 60 5.40 -1.85 3.65
C ALA A 60 6.67 -0.98 3.72
N PHE A 61 6.51 0.28 4.12
CA PHE A 61 7.61 1.20 4.37
C PHE A 61 7.22 2.29 5.37
N SER A 62 8.21 2.92 6.01
CA SER A 62 8.00 4.02 6.96
C SER A 62 8.59 5.35 6.48
N ASN A 63 9.43 5.34 5.44
CA ASN A 63 10.08 6.55 4.91
C ASN A 63 9.14 7.33 3.98
N THR A 64 8.92 8.60 4.27
CA THR A 64 8.07 9.51 3.49
C THR A 64 8.62 9.82 2.09
N GLN A 65 9.92 9.59 1.82
CA GLN A 65 10.49 9.74 0.47
C GLN A 65 9.80 8.85 -0.56
N ARG A 66 9.30 7.67 -0.15
CA ARG A 66 8.55 6.77 -1.04
C ARG A 66 7.12 7.24 -1.33
N LEU A 67 6.65 8.29 -0.67
CA LEU A 67 5.39 8.94 -1.02
C LEU A 67 5.54 9.88 -2.21
N ALA A 68 6.77 10.24 -2.63
CA ALA A 68 7.02 11.17 -3.73
C ALA A 68 6.22 10.87 -5.01
N PRO A 69 6.08 9.60 -5.48
CA PRO A 69 5.27 9.28 -6.66
C PRO A 69 3.78 9.55 -6.49
N TYR A 70 3.31 9.64 -5.24
CA TYR A 70 1.91 9.83 -4.89
C TYR A 70 1.57 11.27 -4.52
N LEU A 71 2.56 12.14 -4.30
CA LEU A 71 2.33 13.53 -3.85
C LEU A 71 1.45 14.35 -4.80
N ALA A 72 1.49 14.06 -6.11
CA ALA A 72 0.61 14.72 -7.09
C ALA A 72 -0.86 14.30 -6.97
N GLN A 73 -1.14 13.18 -6.29
CA GLN A 73 -2.47 12.58 -6.15
C GLN A 73 -3.00 12.60 -4.71
N ILE A 74 -2.12 12.77 -3.73
CA ILE A 74 -2.50 12.95 -2.33
C ILE A 74 -3.06 14.37 -2.17
N ASN A 75 -4.38 14.50 -2.09
CA ASN A 75 -5.00 15.73 -1.64
C ASN A 75 -4.82 15.86 -0.12
N PHE A 76 -3.97 16.80 0.29
CA PHE A 76 -4.01 17.32 1.66
C PHE A 76 -5.26 18.18 1.78
N ILE A 77 -6.26 17.69 2.52
CA ILE A 77 -7.46 18.46 2.90
C ILE A 77 -7.10 19.39 4.06
#